data_AF-A0A9D2F658-F1
#
_entry.id   AF-A0A9D2F658-F1
#
_cell.length_a   1.000
_cell.length_b   1.000
_cell.length_c   1.000
_cell.angle_alpha   90.00
_cell.angle_beta   90.00
_cell.angle_gamma   90.00
#
_symmetry.space_group_name_H-M   'P 1'
#
loop_
_entity.id
_entity.type
_entity.pdbx_description
1 polymer ?
#
loop_
_entity_poly.entity_id
_entity_poly.type
_entity_poly.pdbx_seq_one_letter_code
_entity_poly.pdbx_strand_id
1 'polypeptide(L)'
;MKKFLLMSAATLTISAFGTVMIDTGVMGNSQNAVYAKKYKPNKAVTTDLETGSDWEVGQDIKPGVYNISTTTGSGNLSSDGASEMNIILGTTPDPDMGQLSNYRVILKKGEALEISGIPSVHFEAAQFSKPVKSGQLSAGDYKVGRDIKPGRYTISLVEGSGNISTDDGSLNEILDTDTDMGVTKTTVRLHKGSKLTFDVPTIQLDRR
;
A
#
# COMPACT_ATOMS: atom_id res chain seq x y z
N MET A 1 -37.29 -32.91 12.00
CA MET A 1 -36.86 -32.64 10.60
C MET A 1 -35.53 -31.89 10.67
N LYS A 2 -34.43 -32.53 10.27
CA LYS A 2 -33.08 -31.94 10.28
C LYS A 2 -32.94 -30.99 9.08
N LYS A 3 -32.68 -29.70 9.32
CA LYS A 3 -32.38 -28.72 8.26
C LYS A 3 -30.88 -28.85 7.91
N PHE A 4 -30.59 -29.25 6.69
CA PHE A 4 -29.26 -29.16 6.10
C PHE A 4 -29.03 -27.72 5.62
N LEU A 5 -27.94 -27.11 6.07
CA LEU A 5 -27.46 -25.82 5.58
C LEU A 5 -26.54 -26.10 4.39
N LEU A 6 -26.95 -25.72 3.17
CA LEU A 6 -26.04 -25.66 2.03
C LEU A 6 -25.20 -24.38 2.17
N MET A 7 -23.89 -24.53 2.40
CA MET A 7 -22.94 -23.45 2.14
C MET A 7 -22.65 -23.41 0.63
N SER A 8 -23.02 -22.30 -0.01
CA SER A 8 -22.58 -21.96 -1.36
C SER A 8 -21.11 -21.54 -1.30
N ALA A 9 -20.24 -22.27 -2.00
CA ALA A 9 -18.83 -21.92 -2.14
C ALA A 9 -18.69 -20.85 -3.22
N ALA A 10 -18.33 -19.63 -2.82
CA ALA A 10 -17.84 -18.62 -3.75
C ALA A 10 -16.46 -19.07 -4.27
N THR A 11 -16.37 -19.37 -5.55
CA THR A 11 -15.11 -19.65 -6.24
C THR A 11 -14.21 -18.42 -6.21
N LEU A 12 -13.14 -18.48 -5.41
CA LEU A 12 -12.07 -17.50 -5.38
C LEU A 12 -11.14 -17.74 -6.58
N THR A 13 -11.19 -16.88 -7.59
CA THR A 13 -10.19 -16.84 -8.64
C THR A 13 -8.93 -16.19 -8.09
N ILE A 14 -7.94 -17.01 -7.72
CA ILE A 14 -6.60 -16.56 -7.33
C ILE A 14 -5.88 -16.12 -8.61
N SER A 15 -5.67 -14.81 -8.79
CA SER A 15 -4.69 -14.31 -9.74
C SER A 15 -3.29 -14.60 -9.19
N ALA A 16 -2.46 -15.24 -10.01
CA ALA A 16 -1.19 -15.80 -9.61
C ALA A 16 -0.15 -14.71 -9.29
N PHE A 17 0.14 -14.49 -8.00
CA PHE A 17 1.42 -13.95 -7.56
C PHE A 17 2.16 -15.03 -6.75
N GLY A 18 3.23 -15.56 -7.35
CA GLY A 18 4.30 -16.31 -6.70
C GLY A 18 3.88 -17.47 -5.80
N THR A 19 3.78 -18.67 -6.37
CA THR A 19 3.66 -19.90 -5.59
C THR A 19 4.88 -20.06 -4.66
N VAL A 20 4.69 -19.83 -3.37
CA VAL A 20 5.49 -20.48 -2.32
C VAL A 20 4.61 -21.57 -1.74
N MET A 21 5.03 -22.81 -1.96
CA MET A 21 4.39 -24.01 -1.44
C MET A 21 4.28 -23.90 0.08
N ILE A 22 3.05 -23.97 0.61
CA ILE A 22 2.78 -23.98 2.04
C ILE A 22 3.05 -25.40 2.53
N ASP A 23 4.15 -25.58 3.28
CA ASP A 23 4.34 -26.76 4.11
C ASP A 23 3.45 -26.60 5.36
N THR A 24 2.50 -27.51 5.50
CA THR A 24 1.61 -27.62 6.65
C THR A 24 2.39 -28.10 7.87
N GLY A 25 2.88 -27.16 8.67
CA GLY A 25 3.51 -27.49 9.94
C GLY A 25 3.76 -26.24 10.78
N VAL A 26 3.14 -26.18 11.95
CA VAL A 26 3.34 -25.16 12.97
C VAL A 26 4.83 -25.09 13.35
N MET A 27 5.60 -24.20 12.73
CA MET A 27 6.90 -23.73 13.22
C MET A 27 7.13 -22.31 12.69
N GLY A 28 7.01 -21.32 13.57
CA GLY A 28 7.30 -19.93 13.27
C GLY A 28 8.72 -19.77 12.72
N ASN A 29 8.82 -19.32 11.47
CA ASN A 29 10.07 -19.17 10.73
C ASN A 29 11.03 -18.21 11.48
N SER A 30 12.18 -18.73 11.92
CA SER A 30 13.21 -18.00 12.69
C SER A 30 13.73 -16.75 11.97
N GLN A 31 13.64 -16.72 10.64
CA GLN A 31 13.99 -15.55 9.83
C GLN A 31 13.04 -14.38 10.10
N ASN A 32 11.72 -14.62 10.13
CA ASN A 32 10.73 -13.58 10.43
C ASN A 32 10.92 -13.01 11.84
N ALA A 33 11.31 -13.84 12.81
CA ALA A 33 11.63 -13.40 14.17
C ALA A 33 12.90 -12.52 14.24
N VAL A 34 13.92 -12.78 13.41
CA VAL A 34 15.12 -11.93 13.31
C VAL A 34 14.81 -10.58 12.65
N TYR A 35 13.99 -10.55 11.60
CA TYR A 35 13.55 -9.30 10.98
C TYR A 35 12.63 -8.48 11.88
N ALA A 36 11.69 -9.13 12.57
CA ALA A 36 10.84 -8.49 13.59
C ALA A 36 11.63 -7.96 14.80
N LYS A 37 12.85 -8.47 15.06
CA LYS A 37 13.76 -7.88 16.06
C LYS A 37 14.49 -6.63 15.57
N LYS A 38 14.79 -6.53 14.26
CA LYS A 38 15.49 -5.36 13.68
C LYS A 38 14.55 -4.19 13.38
N TYR A 39 13.28 -4.49 13.09
CA TYR A 39 12.25 -3.50 12.75
C TYR A 39 11.09 -3.63 13.72
N LYS A 40 10.61 -2.49 14.28
CA LYS A 40 9.48 -2.52 15.22
C LYS A 40 8.30 -3.24 14.54
N PRO A 41 7.70 -4.25 15.19
CA PRO A 41 6.56 -4.95 14.64
C PRO A 41 5.38 -3.98 14.44
N ASN A 42 4.60 -4.29 13.43
CA ASN A 42 3.43 -3.59 12.92
C ASN A 42 2.36 -4.01 13.91
N LYS A 43 1.82 -3.03 14.60
CA LYS A 43 0.74 -3.26 15.55
C LYS A 43 -0.62 -3.07 14.89
N ALA A 44 -0.64 -2.84 13.57
CA ALA A 44 -1.85 -2.86 12.77
C ALA A 44 -2.56 -4.18 12.95
N VAL A 45 -3.88 -4.09 12.95
CA VAL A 45 -4.81 -5.22 12.89
C VAL A 45 -5.70 -4.95 11.68
N THR A 46 -5.88 -5.96 10.83
CA THR A 46 -6.77 -5.87 9.67
C THR A 46 -8.14 -5.38 10.13
N THR A 47 -8.64 -4.34 9.45
CA THR A 47 -9.86 -3.63 9.84
C THR A 47 -10.62 -3.24 8.58
N ASP A 48 -11.95 -3.42 8.59
CA ASP A 48 -12.82 -2.88 7.56
C ASP A 48 -13.51 -1.64 8.11
N LEU A 49 -13.50 -0.55 7.34
CA LEU A 49 -14.24 0.66 7.66
C LEU A 49 -15.25 0.94 6.55
N GLU A 50 -16.41 1.48 6.93
CA GLU A 50 -17.46 1.92 6.00
C GLU A 50 -17.31 3.43 5.70
N THR A 51 -18.14 3.96 4.80
CA THR A 51 -18.25 5.42 4.60
C THR A 51 -18.46 6.14 5.94
N GLY A 52 -17.70 7.21 6.18
CA GLY A 52 -17.73 8.00 7.41
C GLY A 52 -16.62 9.05 7.43
N SER A 53 -16.74 10.06 8.28
CA SER A 53 -15.80 11.20 8.35
C SER A 53 -15.26 11.45 9.77
N ASP A 54 -15.52 10.54 10.71
CA ASP A 54 -15.20 10.64 12.13
C ASP A 54 -14.30 9.49 12.63
N TRP A 55 -13.68 8.76 11.70
CA TRP A 55 -12.76 7.68 12.03
C TRP A 55 -11.44 8.22 12.60
N GLU A 56 -11.02 7.74 13.76
CA GLU A 56 -9.77 8.16 14.41
C GLU A 56 -8.78 6.99 14.57
N VAL A 57 -7.55 7.18 14.07
CA VAL A 57 -6.47 6.22 14.23
C VAL A 57 -6.05 6.13 15.70
N GLY A 58 -6.22 4.94 16.28
CA GLY A 58 -5.98 4.66 17.69
C GLY A 58 -7.27 4.33 18.45
N GLN A 59 -8.42 4.78 17.92
CA GLN A 59 -9.74 4.45 18.45
C GLN A 59 -10.39 3.39 17.57
N ASP A 60 -10.69 3.73 16.31
CA ASP A 60 -11.44 2.88 15.39
C ASP A 60 -10.55 1.91 14.60
N ILE A 61 -9.35 2.37 14.22
CA ILE A 61 -8.33 1.57 13.54
C ILE A 61 -6.99 1.67 14.29
N LYS A 62 -6.22 0.59 14.39
CA LYS A 62 -4.92 0.65 15.07
C LYS A 62 -3.89 1.41 14.23
N PRO A 63 -2.97 2.18 14.86
CA PRO A 63 -1.87 2.78 14.11
C PRO A 63 -0.95 1.69 13.56
N GLY A 64 -0.46 1.90 12.34
CA GLY A 64 0.39 0.93 11.69
C GLY A 64 0.45 1.09 10.19
N VAL A 65 0.80 0.01 9.52
CA VAL A 65 0.94 -0.03 8.07
C VAL A 65 -0.16 -0.90 7.48
N TYR A 66 -0.83 -0.39 6.46
CA TYR A 66 -1.92 -1.05 5.79
C TYR A 66 -1.73 -1.05 4.28
N ASN A 67 -2.17 -2.13 3.63
CA ASN A 67 -2.50 -2.12 2.21
C ASN A 67 -4.02 -1.99 2.14
N ILE A 68 -4.52 -0.90 1.57
CA ILE A 68 -5.95 -0.61 1.51
C ILE A 68 -6.48 -0.96 0.13
N SER A 69 -7.70 -1.49 0.09
CA SER A 69 -8.39 -1.89 -1.14
C SER A 69 -9.90 -1.86 -0.94
N THR A 70 -10.66 -1.99 -2.02
CA THR A 70 -12.11 -2.22 -1.94
C THR A 70 -12.52 -3.32 -2.92
N THR A 71 -13.61 -4.00 -2.60
CA THR A 71 -14.26 -4.96 -3.49
C THR A 71 -15.53 -4.40 -4.14
N THR A 72 -15.94 -3.17 -3.81
CA THR A 72 -17.18 -2.57 -4.31
C THR A 72 -17.07 -1.06 -4.50
N GLY A 73 -17.45 -0.59 -5.68
CA GLY A 73 -17.59 0.83 -5.97
C GLY A 73 -16.27 1.57 -6.14
N SER A 74 -16.35 2.89 -6.06
CA SER A 74 -15.22 3.83 -6.06
C SER A 74 -15.58 5.04 -5.23
N GLY A 75 -14.60 5.63 -4.54
CA GLY A 75 -14.79 6.82 -3.74
C GLY A 75 -13.49 7.42 -3.23
N ASN A 76 -13.63 8.51 -2.48
CA ASN A 76 -12.50 9.24 -1.92
C ASN A 76 -12.11 8.67 -0.57
N LEU A 77 -10.81 8.60 -0.33
CA LEU A 77 -10.22 8.29 0.96
C LEU A 77 -9.15 9.31 1.28
N SER A 78 -9.34 10.06 2.36
CA SER A 78 -8.41 11.07 2.83
C SER A 78 -8.05 10.91 4.31
N SER A 79 -6.95 11.52 4.72
CA SER A 79 -6.52 11.60 6.10
C SER A 79 -6.08 13.02 6.45
N ASP A 80 -6.39 13.48 7.66
CA ASP A 80 -5.66 14.59 8.26
C ASP A 80 -4.45 14.08 9.08
N GLY A 81 -3.32 14.77 9.00
CA GLY A 81 -2.09 14.39 9.71
C GLY A 81 -1.01 13.78 8.83
N ALA A 82 -0.17 12.90 9.39
CA ALA A 82 1.16 12.61 8.84
C ALA A 82 1.17 11.61 7.66
N SER A 83 0.07 10.92 7.41
CA SER A 83 -0.11 10.13 6.19
C SER A 83 -0.37 11.03 4.97
N GLU A 84 -1.04 12.18 5.14
CA GLU A 84 -1.40 13.12 4.06
C GLU A 84 -2.09 12.42 2.87
N MET A 85 -2.77 11.31 3.14
CA MET A 85 -3.47 10.51 2.14
C MET A 85 -4.62 11.32 1.56
N ASN A 86 -4.73 11.33 0.23
CA ASN A 86 -5.84 11.89 -0.50
C ASN A 86 -5.93 11.17 -1.85
N ILE A 87 -6.75 10.13 -1.93
CA ILE A 87 -6.81 9.23 -3.08
C ILE A 87 -8.24 8.96 -3.50
N ILE A 88 -8.40 8.57 -4.76
CA ILE A 88 -9.62 7.91 -5.26
C ILE A 88 -9.33 6.40 -5.28
N LEU A 89 -10.09 5.64 -4.49
CA LEU A 89 -9.96 4.18 -4.40
C LEU A 89 -11.15 3.52 -5.07
N GLY A 90 -10.91 2.52 -5.92
CA GLY A 90 -11.97 1.75 -6.57
C GLY A 90 -11.56 0.29 -6.80
N THR A 91 -12.44 -0.51 -7.42
CA THR A 91 -12.14 -1.93 -7.68
C THR A 91 -11.16 -2.15 -8.82
N THR A 92 -11.04 -1.19 -9.73
CA THR A 92 -10.18 -1.23 -10.91
C THR A 92 -9.41 0.10 -11.00
N PRO A 93 -8.12 0.12 -11.36
CA PRO A 93 -7.41 1.38 -11.60
C PRO A 93 -8.06 2.14 -12.76
N ASP A 94 -8.14 3.47 -12.65
CA ASP A 94 -8.53 4.38 -13.74
C ASP A 94 -7.53 5.55 -13.77
N PRO A 95 -6.48 5.47 -14.62
CA PRO A 95 -5.45 6.49 -14.69
C PRO A 95 -5.97 7.89 -15.06
N ASP A 96 -7.03 7.98 -15.87
CA ASP A 96 -7.59 9.26 -16.31
C ASP A 96 -8.25 9.99 -15.14
N MET A 97 -8.76 9.25 -14.15
CA MET A 97 -9.30 9.78 -12.91
C MET A 97 -8.30 9.79 -11.75
N GLY A 98 -7.09 9.24 -11.91
CA GLY A 98 -6.16 9.01 -10.80
C GLY A 98 -6.66 7.97 -9.79
N GLN A 99 -7.57 7.09 -10.20
CA GLN A 99 -8.15 6.06 -9.34
C GLN A 99 -7.20 4.86 -9.18
N LEU A 100 -7.07 4.41 -7.94
CA LEU A 100 -6.23 3.30 -7.53
C LEU A 100 -7.07 2.10 -7.11
N SER A 101 -6.59 0.89 -7.42
CA SER A 101 -7.21 -0.35 -6.90
C SER A 101 -6.72 -0.73 -5.51
N ASN A 102 -5.54 -0.24 -5.16
CA ASN A 102 -4.93 -0.45 -3.87
C ASN A 102 -3.96 0.69 -3.55
N TYR A 103 -3.75 0.94 -2.26
CA TYR A 103 -2.79 1.93 -1.81
C TYR A 103 -2.16 1.51 -0.49
N ARG A 104 -0.86 1.72 -0.35
CA ARG A 104 -0.15 1.41 0.88
C ARG A 104 -0.05 2.65 1.76
N VAL A 105 -0.58 2.61 2.98
CA VAL A 105 -0.57 3.76 3.90
C VAL A 105 0.16 3.47 5.20
N ILE A 106 0.74 4.51 5.81
CA ILE A 106 1.34 4.45 7.16
C ILE A 106 0.55 5.37 8.10
N LEU A 107 -0.39 4.80 8.84
CA LEU A 107 -1.25 5.54 9.76
C LEU A 107 -0.56 5.82 11.10
N LYS A 108 -0.65 7.06 11.58
CA LYS A 108 -0.20 7.45 12.94
C LYS A 108 -1.38 7.64 13.87
N LYS A 109 -1.15 7.39 15.16
CA LYS A 109 -2.16 7.62 16.19
C LYS A 109 -2.57 9.10 16.20
N GLY A 110 -3.87 9.36 16.21
CA GLY A 110 -4.48 10.69 16.25
C GLY A 110 -4.75 11.30 14.88
N GLU A 111 -4.45 10.59 13.78
CA GLU A 111 -4.91 10.97 12.44
C GLU A 111 -6.40 10.66 12.30
N ALA A 112 -7.18 11.57 11.70
CA ALA A 112 -8.55 11.31 11.30
C ALA A 112 -8.60 10.82 9.85
N LEU A 113 -9.54 9.92 9.55
CA LEU A 113 -9.79 9.40 8.21
C LEU A 113 -11.20 9.75 7.75
N GLU A 114 -11.32 10.12 6.47
CA GLU A 114 -12.60 10.31 5.80
C GLU A 114 -12.71 9.35 4.62
N ILE A 115 -13.80 8.59 4.60
CA ILE A 115 -14.20 7.66 3.55
C ILE A 115 -15.53 8.16 2.97
N SER A 116 -15.53 8.52 1.69
CA SER A 116 -16.70 9.11 1.03
C SER A 116 -16.96 8.47 -0.32
N GLY A 117 -18.22 8.17 -0.62
CA GLY A 117 -18.64 7.63 -1.93
C GLY A 117 -18.35 6.15 -2.14
N ILE A 118 -17.73 5.46 -1.17
CA ILE A 118 -17.38 4.04 -1.26
C ILE A 118 -17.96 3.23 -0.08
N PRO A 119 -18.68 2.13 -0.31
CA PRO A 119 -19.39 1.44 0.78
C PRO A 119 -18.49 0.89 1.88
N SER A 120 -17.33 0.35 1.51
CA SER A 120 -16.38 -0.27 2.43
C SER A 120 -14.96 -0.22 1.89
N VAL A 121 -14.01 -0.01 2.80
CA VAL A 121 -12.58 -0.06 2.55
C VAL A 121 -11.96 -1.10 3.47
N HIS A 122 -11.24 -2.03 2.86
CA HIS A 122 -10.50 -3.07 3.54
C HIS A 122 -9.07 -2.59 3.84
N PHE A 123 -8.74 -2.41 5.12
CA PHE A 123 -7.40 -2.09 5.59
C PHE A 123 -6.69 -3.38 6.01
N GLU A 124 -5.99 -4.01 5.07
CA GLU A 124 -5.21 -5.22 5.37
C GLU A 124 -3.91 -4.86 6.09
N ALA A 125 -3.70 -5.43 7.28
CA ALA A 125 -2.48 -5.17 8.05
C ALA A 125 -1.25 -5.71 7.30
N ALA A 126 -0.36 -4.81 6.89
CA ALA A 126 0.82 -5.19 6.13
C ALA A 126 1.74 -6.09 6.97
N GLN A 127 2.08 -7.25 6.42
CA GLN A 127 3.10 -8.12 6.98
C GLN A 127 4.49 -7.54 6.70
N PHE A 128 5.44 -7.66 7.63
CA PHE A 128 6.81 -7.27 7.31
C PHE A 128 7.45 -8.30 6.42
N SER A 129 7.93 -7.81 5.28
CA SER A 129 8.95 -8.47 4.50
C SER A 129 10.30 -7.78 4.73
N LYS A 130 11.37 -8.42 4.26
CA LYS A 130 12.70 -7.79 4.25
C LYS A 130 12.63 -6.55 3.37
N PRO A 131 13.30 -5.43 3.74
CA PRO A 131 13.32 -4.26 2.89
C PRO A 131 13.78 -4.61 1.48
N VAL A 132 13.01 -4.21 0.49
CA VAL A 132 13.22 -4.56 -0.91
C VAL A 132 14.41 -3.82 -1.47
N LYS A 133 15.07 -4.44 -2.45
CA LYS A 133 16.11 -3.81 -3.28
C LYS A 133 15.70 -3.69 -4.74
N SER A 134 14.61 -4.34 -5.14
CA SER A 134 14.13 -4.35 -6.50
C SER A 134 12.74 -4.98 -6.53
N GLY A 135 11.95 -4.67 -7.56
CA GLY A 135 10.63 -5.24 -7.78
C GLY A 135 9.57 -4.16 -8.00
N GLN A 136 8.35 -4.63 -8.27
CA GLN A 136 7.20 -3.75 -8.42
C GLN A 136 6.65 -3.34 -7.06
N LEU A 137 6.27 -2.07 -6.95
CA LEU A 137 5.59 -1.51 -5.79
C LEU A 137 4.31 -0.83 -6.27
N SER A 138 3.21 -1.09 -5.58
CA SER A 138 1.95 -0.38 -5.80
C SER A 138 1.97 0.98 -5.11
N ALA A 139 1.09 1.89 -5.54
CA ALA A 139 0.91 3.23 -4.98
C ALA A 139 0.95 3.25 -3.45
N GLY A 140 1.55 4.29 -2.87
CA GLY A 140 1.57 4.46 -1.42
C GLY A 140 2.84 5.04 -0.81
N ASP A 141 2.87 4.95 0.51
CA ASP A 141 3.92 5.39 1.40
C ASP A 141 4.91 4.27 1.74
N TYR A 142 6.20 4.51 1.48
CA TYR A 142 7.29 3.57 1.76
C TYR A 142 8.42 4.24 2.54
N LYS A 143 8.75 3.69 3.71
CA LYS A 143 9.83 4.20 4.56
C LYS A 143 11.16 3.55 4.19
N VAL A 144 12.12 4.36 3.77
CA VAL A 144 13.47 3.90 3.41
C VAL A 144 14.22 3.47 4.67
N GLY A 145 14.81 2.28 4.61
CA GLY A 145 15.39 1.57 5.75
C GLY A 145 14.48 0.48 6.30
N ARG A 146 13.15 0.62 6.21
CA ARG A 146 12.13 -0.35 6.67
C ARG A 146 11.57 -1.16 5.50
N ASP A 147 11.02 -0.47 4.50
CA ASP A 147 10.34 -1.10 3.37
C ASP A 147 11.26 -1.22 2.16
N ILE A 148 12.10 -0.21 1.94
CA ILE A 148 13.07 -0.14 0.84
C ILE A 148 14.46 -0.02 1.43
N LYS A 149 15.47 -0.74 0.91
CA LYS A 149 16.86 -0.53 1.36
C LYS A 149 17.36 0.87 0.96
N PRO A 150 18.16 1.56 1.77
CA PRO A 150 18.83 2.78 1.33
C PRO A 150 19.76 2.51 0.15
N GLY A 151 19.85 3.44 -0.81
CA GLY A 151 20.69 3.27 -1.99
C GLY A 151 20.31 4.15 -3.15
N ARG A 152 20.97 3.93 -4.29
CA ARG A 152 20.63 4.59 -5.56
C ARG A 152 19.75 3.67 -6.39
N TYR A 153 18.71 4.23 -6.99
CA TYR A 153 17.68 3.47 -7.70
C TYR A 153 17.36 4.12 -9.03
N THR A 154 17.04 3.29 -10.02
CA THR A 154 16.13 3.69 -11.10
C THR A 154 14.71 3.39 -10.66
N ILE A 155 13.81 4.34 -10.82
CA ILE A 155 12.37 4.13 -10.67
C ILE A 155 11.75 4.32 -12.04
N SER A 156 11.00 3.33 -12.51
CA SER A 156 10.34 3.38 -13.83
C SER A 156 8.84 3.20 -13.68
N LEU A 157 8.08 3.91 -14.50
CA LEU A 157 6.66 3.73 -14.66
C LEU A 157 6.38 2.34 -15.26
N VAL A 158 5.46 1.59 -14.67
CA VAL A 158 4.96 0.34 -15.26
C VAL A 158 3.68 0.63 -16.04
N GLU A 159 2.74 1.35 -15.42
CA GLU A 159 1.45 1.71 -16.00
C GLU A 159 0.86 2.95 -15.31
N GLY A 160 -0.03 3.64 -16.02
CA GLY A 160 -0.73 4.84 -15.54
C GLY A 160 0.12 6.10 -15.60
N SER A 161 -0.27 7.08 -14.79
CA SER A 161 0.48 8.31 -14.55
C SER A 161 0.27 8.75 -13.10
N GLY A 162 1.08 9.69 -12.61
CA GLY A 162 0.98 10.19 -11.25
C GLY A 162 2.25 10.86 -10.72
N ASN A 163 2.16 11.43 -9.54
CA ASN A 163 3.26 12.04 -8.81
C ASN A 163 4.07 11.01 -8.03
N ILE A 164 5.37 11.26 -7.94
CA ILE A 164 6.28 10.56 -7.05
C ILE A 164 7.20 11.57 -6.35
N SER A 165 7.30 11.45 -5.04
CA SER A 165 8.10 12.37 -4.25
C SER A 165 8.70 11.72 -3.01
N THR A 166 9.67 12.42 -2.42
CA THR A 166 10.23 12.08 -1.12
C THR A 166 10.05 13.20 -0.13
N ASP A 167 9.79 12.87 1.14
CA ASP A 167 9.65 13.85 2.24
C ASP A 167 10.91 14.70 2.48
N ASP A 168 12.09 14.23 2.05
CA ASP A 168 13.36 14.96 2.12
C ASP A 168 13.67 15.84 0.89
N GLY A 169 12.74 15.90 -0.08
CA GLY A 169 12.89 16.70 -1.30
C GLY A 169 13.91 16.16 -2.31
N SER A 170 14.48 14.97 -2.11
CA SER A 170 15.44 14.37 -3.06
C SER A 170 14.82 13.92 -4.40
N LEU A 171 13.50 13.83 -4.46
CA LEU A 171 12.71 13.48 -5.63
C LEU A 171 11.37 14.24 -5.60
N ASN A 172 10.98 14.78 -6.76
CA ASN A 172 9.66 15.34 -7.02
C ASN A 172 9.42 15.33 -8.53
N GLU A 173 8.70 14.31 -9.02
CA GLU A 173 8.51 14.08 -10.45
C GLU A 173 7.06 13.69 -10.74
N ILE A 174 6.61 13.97 -11.96
CA ILE A 174 5.42 13.36 -12.55
C ILE A 174 5.91 12.19 -13.40
N LEU A 175 5.47 10.97 -13.06
CA LEU A 175 5.64 9.82 -13.93
C LEU A 175 4.47 9.75 -14.91
N ASP A 176 4.78 9.76 -16.20
CA ASP A 176 3.79 9.66 -17.27
C ASP A 176 4.38 8.95 -18.48
N THR A 177 3.52 8.30 -19.25
CA THR A 177 3.81 7.81 -20.60
C THR A 177 3.87 8.94 -21.62
N ASP A 178 3.12 10.03 -21.39
CA ASP A 178 3.23 11.28 -22.15
C ASP A 178 4.38 12.13 -21.58
N THR A 179 5.49 12.15 -22.32
CA THR A 179 6.72 12.85 -21.88
C THR A 179 6.66 14.36 -22.03
N ASP A 180 5.57 14.94 -22.55
CA ASP A 180 5.39 16.39 -22.57
C ASP A 180 5.06 16.93 -21.18
N MET A 181 4.47 16.10 -20.31
CA MET A 181 4.02 16.46 -18.96
C MET A 181 4.78 15.74 -17.83
N GLY A 182 5.53 14.68 -18.15
CA GLY A 182 6.25 13.88 -17.15
C GLY A 182 7.43 13.07 -17.69
N VAL A 183 7.87 12.09 -16.91
CA VAL A 183 8.97 11.18 -17.28
C VAL A 183 8.57 9.72 -17.10
N THR A 184 9.02 8.84 -17.99
CA THR A 184 8.76 7.40 -17.84
C THR A 184 9.66 6.74 -16.79
N LYS A 185 10.75 7.41 -16.37
CA LYS A 185 11.67 6.94 -15.34
C LYS A 185 12.51 8.08 -14.76
N THR A 186 12.96 7.89 -13.52
CA THR A 186 13.88 8.80 -12.83
C THR A 186 14.96 8.03 -12.07
N THR A 187 16.02 8.71 -11.64
CA THR A 187 17.09 8.13 -10.83
C THR A 187 17.30 8.93 -9.55
N VAL A 188 17.08 8.29 -8.41
CA VAL A 188 17.12 8.93 -7.10
C VAL A 188 18.05 8.19 -6.15
N ARG A 189 18.63 8.91 -5.18
CA ARG A 189 19.24 8.31 -4.00
C ARG A 189 18.25 8.34 -2.85
N LEU A 190 17.75 7.17 -2.45
CA LEU A 190 16.84 7.03 -1.32
C LEU A 190 17.63 6.98 0.00
N HIS A 191 17.48 8.03 0.81
CA HIS A 191 18.17 8.19 2.09
C HIS A 191 17.48 7.42 3.21
N LYS A 192 18.26 6.79 4.10
CA LYS A 192 17.68 6.07 5.24
C LYS A 192 16.85 7.03 6.07
N GLY A 193 15.59 6.67 6.32
CA GLY A 193 14.68 7.48 7.12
C GLY A 193 13.86 8.48 6.31
N SER A 194 14.04 8.60 4.98
CA SER A 194 13.06 9.30 4.14
C SER A 194 11.83 8.41 3.86
N LYS A 195 10.74 9.05 3.43
CA LYS A 195 9.50 8.45 2.94
C LYS A 195 9.43 8.69 1.44
N LEU A 196 9.24 7.63 0.65
CA LEU A 196 8.87 7.70 -0.75
C LEU A 196 7.35 7.57 -0.83
N THR A 197 6.69 8.52 -1.50
CA THR A 197 5.23 8.55 -1.67
C THR A 197 4.92 8.69 -3.16
N PHE A 198 3.94 7.93 -3.64
CA PHE A 198 3.47 8.05 -5.01
C PHE A 198 2.02 7.60 -5.16
N ASP A 199 1.32 8.20 -6.12
CA ASP A 199 -0.05 7.88 -6.53
C ASP A 199 -0.11 7.22 -7.92
N VAL A 200 1.04 6.86 -8.48
CA VAL A 200 1.14 6.03 -9.69
C VAL A 200 0.72 4.59 -9.35
N PRO A 201 -0.15 3.93 -10.14
CA PRO A 201 -0.66 2.59 -9.81
C PRO A 201 0.42 1.57 -9.50
N THR A 202 1.44 1.48 -10.37
CA THR A 202 2.56 0.56 -10.22
C THR A 202 3.86 1.19 -10.72
N ILE A 203 4.92 1.10 -9.90
CA ILE A 203 6.29 1.43 -10.31
C ILE A 203 7.19 0.19 -10.29
N GLN A 204 8.23 0.20 -11.12
CA GLN A 204 9.36 -0.72 -11.04
C GLN A 204 10.52 -0.02 -10.32
N LEU A 205 10.97 -0.62 -9.23
CA LEU A 205 12.13 -0.17 -8.47
C LEU A 205 13.34 -1.06 -8.81
N ASP A 206 14.46 -0.49 -9.24
CA ASP A 206 15.69 -1.22 -9.52
C ASP A 206 16.91 -0.56 -8.86
N ARG A 207 17.56 -1.26 -7.93
CA ARG A 207 18.77 -0.75 -7.28
C ARG A 207 19.96 -0.77 -8.24
N ARG A 208 20.68 0.34 -8.25
CA ARG A 208 21.97 0.50 -8.95
C ARG A 208 23.13 0.12 -8.04
#